data_AF-A0A2A2EGB9-F1
#
_entry.id   AF-A0A2A2EGB9-F1
#
_cell.length_a   1.000
_cell.length_b   1.000
_cell.length_c   1.000
_cell.angle_alpha   90.00
_cell.angle_beta   90.00
_cell.angle_gamma   90.00
#
_symmetry.space_group_name_H-M   'P 1'
#
loop_
_entity.id
_entity.type
_entity.pdbx_description
1 polymer ?
#
loop_
_entity_poly.entity_id
_entity_poly.type
_entity_poly.pdbx_seq_one_letter_code
_entity_poly.pdbx_strand_id
1 'polypeptide(L)'
;MTATTINFVRHGKVYNPNHVLYERLPGFHLSDAGRRMAFATARYLAENPQTNTACAVYSSPLERTRETAEVILHELNEVRDERGEQPLELITDPRLIEARNEFRGKRIGYGEGALWRPENIKLIRNLWRPTWGESYRSIANRVRNFALEKIDEHPGEQIVVVTHESPIWSYRHMLETGHPEHNMLLRKTALASVTSITYDDATHDVLSVTYADPARGIE
;
A
#
# COMPACT_ATOMS: atom_id res chain seq x y z
N MET A 1 -2.71 27.96 -5.56
CA MET A 1 -2.35 26.58 -5.91
C MET A 1 -2.86 25.73 -4.77
N THR A 2 -3.87 24.91 -5.03
CA THR A 2 -4.42 23.94 -4.07
C THR A 2 -3.79 22.58 -4.38
N ALA A 3 -3.57 21.77 -3.35
CA ALA A 3 -2.85 20.52 -3.49
C ALA A 3 -3.47 19.44 -2.62
N THR A 4 -3.72 18.28 -3.23
CA THR A 4 -4.20 17.08 -2.56
C THR A 4 -3.03 16.15 -2.27
N THR A 5 -2.98 15.56 -1.08
CA THR A 5 -1.99 14.53 -0.77
C THR A 5 -2.66 13.20 -0.48
N ILE A 6 -2.12 12.16 -1.12
CA ILE A 6 -2.52 10.78 -0.90
C ILE A 6 -1.43 10.07 -0.10
N ASN A 7 -1.76 9.64 1.11
CA ASN A 7 -0.87 8.93 2.02
C ASN A 7 -1.05 7.42 1.82
N PHE A 8 -0.23 6.81 0.96
CA PHE A 8 -0.28 5.38 0.71
C PHE A 8 0.43 4.59 1.82
N VAL A 9 -0.27 3.66 2.44
CA VAL A 9 0.24 2.82 3.53
C VAL A 9 0.33 1.37 3.08
N ARG A 10 1.48 0.72 3.25
CA ARG A 10 1.58 -0.75 3.09
C ARG A 10 0.96 -1.41 4.31
N HIS A 11 0.14 -2.45 4.14
CA HIS A 11 -0.38 -3.22 5.28
C HIS A 11 0.73 -3.74 6.23
N GLY A 12 0.36 -4.01 7.48
CA GLY A 12 1.26 -4.62 8.48
C GLY A 12 1.62 -6.09 8.20
N LYS A 13 2.53 -6.65 9.00
CA LYS A 13 2.96 -8.05 8.85
C LYS A 13 1.82 -9.06 8.99
N VAL A 14 1.67 -9.93 7.98
CA VAL A 14 0.67 -11.00 7.94
C VAL A 14 1.13 -12.23 8.75
N TYR A 15 0.20 -12.90 9.42
CA TYR A 15 0.43 -14.22 9.99
C TYR A 15 0.44 -15.28 8.88
N ASN A 16 1.62 -15.84 8.60
CA ASN A 16 1.83 -16.79 7.51
C ASN A 16 2.76 -17.94 7.95
N PRO A 17 2.31 -18.80 8.88
CA PRO A 17 3.15 -19.87 9.46
C PRO A 17 3.61 -20.89 8.42
N ASN A 18 2.87 -21.00 7.31
CA ASN A 18 3.18 -21.92 6.23
C ASN A 18 4.12 -21.34 5.17
N HIS A 19 4.55 -20.08 5.29
CA HIS A 19 5.43 -19.40 4.34
C HIS A 19 4.93 -19.47 2.89
N VAL A 20 3.62 -19.32 2.72
CA VAL A 20 2.95 -19.35 1.41
C VAL A 20 3.05 -17.98 0.75
N LEU A 21 3.29 -17.94 -0.55
CA LEU A 21 3.08 -16.74 -1.35
C LEU A 21 1.58 -16.46 -1.43
N TYR A 22 1.08 -15.58 -0.55
CA TYR A 22 -0.36 -15.40 -0.39
C TYR A 22 -0.97 -14.37 -1.34
N GLU A 23 -0.31 -13.25 -1.61
CA GLU A 23 -0.78 -12.23 -2.55
C GLU A 23 -2.26 -11.87 -2.38
N ARG A 24 -3.15 -12.16 -3.35
CA ARG A 24 -4.61 -11.94 -3.22
C ARG A 24 -5.39 -13.16 -2.72
N LEU A 25 -4.77 -14.15 -2.07
CA LEU A 25 -5.51 -15.19 -1.34
C LEU A 25 -6.27 -14.53 -0.18
N PRO A 26 -7.54 -14.92 0.05
CA PRO A 26 -8.27 -14.55 1.26
C PRO A 26 -7.74 -15.32 2.49
N GLY A 27 -8.17 -14.91 3.68
CA GLY A 27 -7.85 -15.59 4.95
C GLY A 27 -6.44 -15.32 5.50
N PHE A 28 -5.75 -14.32 4.94
CA PHE A 28 -4.43 -13.87 5.42
C PHE A 28 -4.56 -12.57 6.22
N HIS A 29 -4.61 -12.74 7.54
CA HIS A 29 -4.80 -11.68 8.53
C HIS A 29 -3.48 -11.19 9.12
N LEU A 30 -3.51 -10.03 9.77
CA LEU A 30 -2.35 -9.49 10.50
C LEU A 30 -1.93 -10.44 11.64
N SER A 31 -0.62 -10.55 11.81
CA SER A 31 0.01 -11.13 13.00
C SER A 31 -0.04 -10.15 14.18
N ASP A 32 0.30 -10.59 15.39
CA ASP A 32 0.47 -9.70 16.56
C ASP A 32 1.49 -8.59 16.29
N ALA A 33 2.60 -8.96 15.63
CA ALA A 33 3.59 -8.02 15.11
C ALA A 33 2.94 -7.01 14.14
N GLY A 34 2.16 -7.51 13.18
CA GLY A 34 1.50 -6.68 12.17
C GLY A 34 0.48 -5.71 12.76
N ARG A 35 -0.25 -6.11 13.81
CA ARG A 35 -1.13 -5.22 14.56
C ARG A 35 -0.36 -4.09 15.25
N ARG A 36 0.77 -4.41 15.89
CA ARG A 36 1.66 -3.40 16.51
C ARG A 36 2.26 -2.45 15.47
N MET A 37 2.66 -2.96 14.31
CA MET A 37 3.12 -2.13 13.19
C MET A 37 2.01 -1.20 12.69
N ALA A 38 0.79 -1.71 12.49
CA ALA A 38 -0.36 -0.90 12.07
C ALA A 38 -0.67 0.21 13.09
N PHE A 39 -0.60 -0.11 14.39
CA PHE A 39 -0.80 0.86 15.46
C PHE A 39 0.26 1.96 15.46
N ALA A 40 1.54 1.63 15.27
CA ALA A 40 2.60 2.63 15.18
C ALA A 40 2.39 3.60 14.01
N THR A 41 1.95 3.10 12.86
CA THR A 41 1.61 3.93 11.71
C THR A 41 0.35 4.77 11.95
N ALA A 42 -0.65 4.21 12.62
CA ALA A 42 -1.86 4.93 13.01
C ALA A 42 -1.54 6.13 13.93
N ARG A 43 -0.72 5.91 14.96
CA ARG A 43 -0.22 6.98 15.84
C ARG A 43 0.56 8.04 15.07
N TYR A 44 1.47 7.62 14.21
CA TYR A 44 2.23 8.55 13.37
C TYR A 44 1.32 9.46 12.52
N LEU A 45 0.25 8.91 11.94
CA LEU A 45 -0.70 9.68 11.14
C LEU A 45 -1.57 10.60 12.00
N ALA A 46 -2.02 10.16 13.17
CA ALA A 46 -2.88 10.91 14.07
C ALA A 46 -2.16 12.03 14.83
N GLU A 47 -0.88 11.86 15.15
CA GLU A 47 -0.07 12.85 15.87
C GLU A 47 0.50 13.93 14.94
N ASN A 48 0.61 13.67 13.63
CA ASN A 48 1.12 14.63 12.67
C ASN A 48 -0.01 15.59 12.21
N PRO A 49 0.11 16.92 12.43
CA PRO A 49 -0.91 17.90 12.07
C PRO A 49 -1.29 17.93 10.58
N GLN A 50 -0.42 17.46 9.70
CA GLN A 50 -0.69 17.42 8.26
C GLN A 50 -1.55 16.21 7.88
N THR A 51 -1.34 15.05 8.51
CA THR A 51 -2.05 13.82 8.16
C THR A 51 -3.27 13.55 9.04
N ASN A 52 -3.32 14.14 10.23
CA ASN A 52 -4.45 13.95 11.16
C ASN A 52 -5.72 14.71 10.74
N THR A 53 -5.63 15.53 9.69
CA THR A 53 -6.75 16.18 9.02
C THR A 53 -7.29 15.36 7.85
N ALA A 54 -6.80 14.13 7.65
CA ALA A 54 -7.27 13.27 6.57
C ALA A 54 -8.79 13.15 6.58
N CYS A 55 -9.42 13.39 5.42
CA CYS A 55 -10.87 13.44 5.26
C CYS A 55 -11.49 12.12 4.79
N ALA A 56 -10.66 11.16 4.35
CA ALA A 56 -11.12 9.84 3.92
C ALA A 56 -10.03 8.77 4.12
N VAL A 57 -10.49 7.54 4.38
CA VAL A 57 -9.64 6.35 4.51
C VAL A 57 -10.10 5.28 3.53
N TYR A 58 -9.23 4.92 2.60
CA TYR A 58 -9.46 3.88 1.60
C TYR A 58 -8.61 2.65 1.89
N SER A 59 -9.07 1.47 1.44
CA SER A 59 -8.24 0.27 1.43
C SER A 59 -8.48 -0.64 0.23
N SER A 60 -7.51 -1.51 -0.04
CA SER A 60 -7.77 -2.73 -0.83
C SER A 60 -8.82 -3.61 -0.13
N PRO A 61 -9.61 -4.40 -0.89
CA PRO A 61 -10.62 -5.28 -0.30
C PRO A 61 -10.08 -6.48 0.50
N LEU A 62 -8.75 -6.65 0.61
CA LEU A 62 -8.15 -7.80 1.30
C LEU A 62 -8.09 -7.55 2.80
N GLU A 63 -8.19 -8.62 3.59
CA GLU A 63 -8.39 -8.58 5.04
C GLU A 63 -7.28 -7.81 5.74
N ARG A 64 -6.01 -8.15 5.50
CA ARG A 64 -4.85 -7.44 6.07
C ARG A 64 -4.80 -5.93 5.81
N THR A 65 -5.30 -5.45 4.67
CA THR A 65 -5.35 -4.01 4.36
C THR A 65 -6.50 -3.36 5.08
N ARG A 66 -7.65 -4.04 5.17
CA ARG A 66 -8.80 -3.58 5.96
C ARG A 66 -8.46 -3.51 7.44
N GLU A 67 -7.86 -4.55 8.01
CA GLU A 67 -7.42 -4.58 9.41
C GLU A 67 -6.39 -3.48 9.72
N THR A 68 -5.45 -3.23 8.81
CA THR A 68 -4.50 -2.11 8.98
C THR A 68 -5.25 -0.76 8.90
N ALA A 69 -6.19 -0.62 7.97
CA ALA A 69 -6.98 0.61 7.82
C ALA A 69 -7.91 0.86 9.01
N GLU A 70 -8.51 -0.19 9.59
CA GLU A 70 -9.37 -0.10 10.78
C GLU A 70 -8.60 0.43 11.99
N VAL A 71 -7.35 -0.01 12.19
CA VAL A 71 -6.48 0.54 13.25
C VAL A 71 -6.14 2.01 13.01
N ILE A 72 -5.86 2.40 11.76
CA ILE A 72 -5.62 3.81 11.40
C ILE A 72 -6.89 4.65 11.60
N LEU A 73 -8.02 4.13 11.17
CA LEU A 73 -9.32 4.80 11.25
C LEU A 73 -9.70 5.09 12.71
N HIS A 74 -9.43 4.13 13.61
CA HIS A 74 -9.62 4.31 15.04
C HIS A 74 -8.85 5.53 15.56
N GLU A 75 -7.51 5.55 15.40
CA GLU A 75 -6.69 6.65 15.93
C GLU A 75 -7.02 8.01 15.28
N LEU A 76 -7.36 8.03 13.99
CA LEU A 76 -7.82 9.26 13.35
C LEU A 76 -9.15 9.73 13.92
N ASN A 77 -10.11 8.83 14.14
CA ASN A 77 -11.42 9.19 14.65
C ASN A 77 -11.38 9.67 16.10
N GLU A 78 -10.46 9.19 16.94
CA GLU A 78 -10.23 9.76 18.28
C GLU A 78 -9.84 11.24 18.18
N VAL A 79 -8.88 11.59 17.31
CA VAL A 79 -8.47 12.99 17.09
C VAL A 79 -9.59 13.83 16.49
N ARG A 80 -10.43 13.24 15.62
CA ARG A 80 -11.59 13.92 15.03
C ARG A 80 -12.67 14.21 16.06
N ASP A 81 -12.94 13.27 16.98
CA ASP A 81 -13.91 13.45 18.06
C ASP A 81 -13.52 14.61 18.98
N GLU A 82 -12.23 14.73 19.32
CA GLU A 82 -11.70 15.89 20.07
C GLU A 82 -11.97 17.23 19.36
N ARG A 83 -12.04 17.23 18.03
CA ARG A 83 -12.36 18.40 17.20
C ARG A 83 -13.86 18.57 16.90
N GLY A 84 -14.71 17.64 17.36
CA GLY A 84 -16.14 17.64 17.05
C GLY A 84 -16.47 17.31 15.59
N GLU A 85 -15.57 16.63 14.89
CA GLU A 85 -15.73 16.21 13.51
C GLU A 85 -16.48 14.87 13.42
N GLN A 86 -17.22 14.66 12.32
CA GLN A 86 -17.86 13.36 12.08
C GLN A 86 -16.80 12.26 11.92
N PRO A 87 -17.07 11.04 12.42
CA PRO A 87 -16.18 9.91 12.24
C PRO A 87 -16.08 9.54 10.76
N LEU A 88 -14.89 9.13 10.36
CA LEU A 88 -14.63 8.56 9.06
C LEU A 88 -15.06 7.09 9.03
N GLU A 89 -15.41 6.63 7.84
CA GLU A 89 -15.67 5.22 7.54
C GLU A 89 -14.62 4.68 6.56
N LEU A 90 -14.42 3.36 6.59
CA LEU A 90 -13.52 2.68 5.68
C LEU A 90 -14.21 2.43 4.33
N ILE A 91 -13.59 2.92 3.26
CA ILE A 91 -14.04 2.68 1.88
C ILE A 91 -13.10 1.68 1.20
N THR A 92 -13.63 0.65 0.57
CA THR A 92 -12.80 -0.32 -0.17
C THR A 92 -12.80 -0.05 -1.67
N ASP A 93 -11.63 -0.13 -2.32
CA ASP A 93 -11.51 0.01 -3.77
C ASP A 93 -10.74 -1.18 -4.41
N PRO A 94 -11.31 -1.88 -5.40
CA PRO A 94 -10.67 -3.04 -6.03
C PRO A 94 -9.40 -2.68 -6.84
N ARG A 95 -9.23 -1.43 -7.27
CA ARG A 95 -8.02 -0.94 -7.95
C ARG A 95 -6.81 -0.89 -7.04
N LEU A 96 -6.97 -1.01 -5.72
CA LEU A 96 -5.89 -1.00 -4.74
C LEU A 96 -5.34 -2.39 -4.41
N ILE A 97 -5.84 -3.45 -5.02
CA ILE A 97 -5.46 -4.84 -4.69
C ILE A 97 -3.98 -5.17 -5.02
N GLU A 98 -3.36 -6.14 -4.33
CA GLU A 98 -1.99 -6.61 -4.63
C GLU A 98 -1.85 -7.09 -6.09
N ALA A 99 -0.66 -7.17 -6.67
CA ALA A 99 -0.42 -7.77 -7.98
C ALA A 99 -1.00 -9.20 -8.08
N ARG A 100 -1.48 -9.60 -9.27
CA ARG A 100 -1.72 -11.03 -9.55
C ARG A 100 -0.38 -11.71 -9.78
N ASN A 101 -0.21 -12.91 -9.27
CA ASN A 101 0.85 -13.80 -9.71
C ASN A 101 0.44 -15.27 -9.58
N GLU A 102 0.86 -16.06 -10.56
CA GLU A 102 0.46 -17.43 -10.82
C GLU A 102 1.09 -18.44 -9.84
N PHE A 103 2.11 -18.03 -9.07
CA PHE A 103 2.75 -18.85 -8.05
C PHE A 103 2.07 -18.79 -6.68
N ARG A 104 1.00 -18.02 -6.57
CA ARG A 104 0.21 -17.92 -5.34
C ARG A 104 -0.20 -19.29 -4.81
N GLY A 105 -0.12 -19.47 -3.50
CA GLY A 105 -0.42 -20.75 -2.83
C GLY A 105 0.79 -21.68 -2.71
N LYS A 106 1.91 -21.38 -3.40
CA LYS A 106 3.16 -22.14 -3.26
C LYS A 106 4.00 -21.62 -2.10
N ARG A 107 4.76 -22.51 -1.46
CA ARG A 107 5.73 -22.13 -0.41
C ARG A 107 6.97 -21.46 -1.00
N ILE A 108 7.41 -20.37 -0.39
CA ILE A 108 8.67 -19.70 -0.69
C ILE A 108 9.64 -19.97 0.45
N GLY A 109 10.83 -20.49 0.15
CA GLY A 109 11.99 -20.38 1.06
C GLY A 109 12.26 -21.49 2.08
N TYR A 110 11.83 -22.75 1.88
CA TYR A 110 12.34 -23.88 2.67
C TYR A 110 12.66 -25.08 1.76
N GLY A 111 13.90 -25.56 1.76
CA GLY A 111 14.41 -26.62 0.87
C GLY A 111 14.60 -26.17 -0.59
N GLU A 112 14.41 -27.08 -1.57
CA GLU A 112 14.20 -26.72 -2.98
C GLU A 112 12.89 -25.91 -3.12
N GLY A 113 12.91 -24.67 -2.64
CA GLY A 113 11.79 -23.74 -2.71
C GLY A 113 11.31 -23.63 -4.15
N ALA A 114 10.01 -23.40 -4.34
CA ALA A 114 9.40 -23.39 -5.67
C ALA A 114 10.15 -22.47 -6.66
N LEU A 115 10.74 -21.37 -6.17
CA LEU A 115 11.58 -20.46 -6.97
C LEU A 115 12.83 -21.13 -7.60
N TRP A 116 13.43 -22.11 -6.92
CA TRP A 116 14.72 -22.70 -7.33
C TRP A 116 14.59 -24.03 -8.08
N ARG A 117 13.35 -24.49 -8.31
CA ARG A 117 13.13 -25.66 -9.18
C ARG A 117 13.47 -25.32 -10.63
N PRO A 118 14.15 -26.20 -11.38
CA PRO A 118 14.57 -25.94 -12.77
C PRO A 118 13.44 -25.48 -13.69
N GLU A 119 12.23 -26.00 -13.44
CA GLU A 119 10.99 -25.66 -14.14
C GLU A 119 10.58 -24.18 -13.99
N ASN A 120 10.91 -23.56 -12.85
CA ASN A 120 10.50 -22.20 -12.51
C ASN A 120 11.61 -21.15 -12.78
N ILE A 121 12.84 -21.58 -13.11
CA ILE A 121 13.97 -20.68 -13.46
C ILE A 121 13.65 -19.83 -14.70
N LYS A 122 12.93 -20.39 -15.70
CA LYS A 122 12.47 -19.66 -16.89
C LYS A 122 11.55 -18.48 -16.53
N LEU A 123 10.86 -18.58 -15.39
CA LEU A 123 9.86 -17.64 -14.88
C LEU A 123 10.43 -16.72 -13.79
N ILE A 124 11.71 -16.77 -13.48
CA ILE A 124 12.42 -15.74 -12.67
C ILE A 124 13.42 -14.98 -13.53
N ARG A 125 13.58 -15.42 -14.79
CA ARG A 125 14.55 -14.91 -15.76
C ARG A 125 14.39 -13.41 -16.05
N ASN A 126 13.23 -12.81 -15.74
CA ASN A 126 13.03 -11.37 -15.91
C ASN A 126 12.24 -10.72 -14.77
N LEU A 127 12.93 -10.38 -13.68
CA LEU A 127 12.37 -9.63 -12.55
C LEU A 127 11.83 -8.22 -12.93
N TRP A 128 12.21 -7.70 -14.09
CA TRP A 128 11.76 -6.40 -14.63
C TRP A 128 10.46 -6.49 -15.43
N ARG A 129 10.07 -7.69 -15.87
CA ARG A 129 8.82 -7.96 -16.56
C ARG A 129 8.27 -9.29 -16.08
N PRO A 130 7.48 -9.31 -14.98
CA PRO A 130 6.88 -10.53 -14.51
C PRO A 130 5.94 -11.05 -15.60
N THR A 131 6.30 -12.16 -16.24
CA THR A 131 5.47 -12.84 -17.25
C THR A 131 4.46 -13.80 -16.63
N TRP A 132 4.44 -13.89 -15.30
CA TRP A 132 3.70 -14.84 -14.48
C TRP A 132 2.60 -14.16 -13.64
N GLY A 133 2.07 -13.03 -14.12
CA GLY A 133 1.18 -12.19 -13.32
C GLY A 133 0.71 -10.91 -14.02
N GLU A 134 0.30 -9.93 -13.22
CA GLU A 134 -0.10 -8.61 -13.70
C GLU A 134 1.14 -7.77 -14.04
N SER A 135 1.14 -7.08 -15.19
CA SER A 135 2.27 -6.23 -15.59
C SER A 135 2.38 -5.00 -14.67
N TYR A 136 3.61 -4.51 -14.45
CA TYR A 136 3.82 -3.28 -13.66
C TYR A 136 3.06 -2.08 -14.22
N ARG A 137 2.92 -2.00 -15.56
CA ARG A 137 2.13 -0.98 -16.23
C ARG A 137 0.64 -1.08 -15.90
N SER A 138 0.08 -2.29 -15.90
CA SER A 138 -1.30 -2.49 -15.47
C SER A 138 -1.50 -2.07 -14.01
N ILE A 139 -0.59 -2.48 -13.12
CA ILE A 139 -0.62 -2.13 -11.70
C ILE A 139 -0.55 -0.61 -11.50
N ALA A 140 0.44 0.05 -12.09
CA ALA A 140 0.61 1.49 -11.94
C ALA A 140 -0.55 2.28 -12.55
N ASN A 141 -1.10 1.84 -13.69
CA ASN A 141 -2.23 2.51 -14.33
C ASN A 141 -3.51 2.45 -13.49
N ARG A 142 -3.84 1.32 -12.87
CA ARG A 142 -5.04 1.25 -12.01
C ARG A 142 -4.90 2.10 -10.74
N VAL A 143 -3.70 2.17 -10.16
CA VAL A 143 -3.43 3.06 -9.01
C VAL A 143 -3.47 4.53 -9.45
N ARG A 144 -2.93 4.85 -10.64
CA ARG A 144 -3.05 6.19 -11.23
C ARG A 144 -4.51 6.59 -11.42
N ASN A 145 -5.34 5.72 -12.01
CA ASN A 145 -6.75 6.01 -12.22
C ASN A 145 -7.49 6.25 -10.89
N PHE A 146 -7.16 5.49 -9.84
CA PHE A 146 -7.66 5.75 -8.49
C PHE A 146 -7.17 7.12 -7.98
N ALA A 147 -5.87 7.41 -8.08
CA ALA A 147 -5.30 8.64 -7.55
C ALA A 147 -5.90 9.89 -8.22
N LEU A 148 -6.02 9.90 -9.55
CA LEU A 148 -6.61 11.02 -10.29
C LEU A 148 -8.07 11.27 -9.90
N GLU A 149 -8.86 10.21 -9.81
CA GLU A 149 -10.26 10.31 -9.33
C GLU A 149 -10.33 10.90 -7.92
N LYS A 150 -9.44 10.49 -7.01
CA LYS A 150 -9.44 11.01 -5.63
C LYS A 150 -8.88 12.41 -5.48
N ILE A 151 -8.02 12.87 -6.40
CA ILE A 151 -7.62 14.29 -6.45
C ILE A 151 -8.84 15.14 -6.83
N ASP A 152 -9.64 14.70 -7.80
CA ASP A 152 -10.84 15.42 -8.22
C ASP A 152 -11.96 15.42 -7.17
N GLU A 153 -12.08 14.34 -6.38
CA GLU A 153 -13.07 14.22 -5.30
C GLU A 153 -12.67 14.95 -4.00
N HIS A 154 -11.38 15.12 -3.75
CA HIS A 154 -10.83 15.65 -2.49
C HIS A 154 -9.88 16.84 -2.69
N PRO A 155 -10.24 17.87 -3.48
CA PRO A 155 -9.32 18.95 -3.84
C PRO A 155 -8.84 19.73 -2.62
N GLY A 156 -7.52 19.86 -2.48
CA GLY A 156 -6.89 20.57 -1.36
C GLY A 156 -6.90 19.78 -0.04
N GLU A 157 -7.34 18.53 -0.05
CA GLU A 157 -7.48 17.71 1.16
C GLU A 157 -6.36 16.65 1.27
N GLN A 158 -6.44 15.87 2.36
CA GLN A 158 -5.53 14.78 2.66
C GLN A 158 -6.34 13.49 2.76
N ILE A 159 -5.86 12.40 2.16
CA ILE A 159 -6.49 11.08 2.31
C ILE A 159 -5.47 10.02 2.70
N VAL A 160 -5.94 8.94 3.33
CA VAL A 160 -5.12 7.76 3.65
C VAL A 160 -5.58 6.58 2.83
N VAL A 161 -4.63 5.83 2.24
CA VAL A 161 -4.92 4.72 1.33
C VAL A 161 -4.09 3.50 1.70
N VAL A 162 -4.72 2.48 2.26
CA VAL A 162 -4.04 1.26 2.70
C VAL A 162 -4.04 0.20 1.61
N THR A 163 -2.86 -0.15 1.12
CA THR A 163 -2.66 -1.09 0.01
C THR A 163 -1.42 -1.96 0.25
N HIS A 164 -0.77 -2.41 -0.81
CA HIS A 164 0.27 -3.43 -0.78
C HIS A 164 1.55 -2.91 -1.45
N GLU A 165 2.60 -3.71 -1.35
CA GLU A 165 3.93 -3.36 -1.86
C GLU A 165 3.95 -3.08 -3.36
N SER A 166 3.43 -4.00 -4.19
CA SER A 166 3.54 -3.84 -5.64
C SER A 166 2.75 -2.64 -6.17
N PRO A 167 1.50 -2.37 -5.75
CA PRO A 167 0.76 -1.16 -6.12
C PRO A 167 1.51 0.13 -5.78
N ILE A 168 1.97 0.29 -4.53
CA ILE A 168 2.67 1.50 -4.08
C ILE A 168 3.92 1.71 -4.91
N TRP A 169 4.78 0.69 -4.98
CA TRP A 169 6.08 0.84 -5.60
C TRP A 169 6.00 1.01 -7.12
N SER A 170 5.15 0.24 -7.80
CA SER A 170 5.01 0.35 -9.27
C SER A 170 4.50 1.75 -9.66
N TYR A 171 3.56 2.29 -8.87
CA TYR A 171 3.03 3.62 -9.10
C TYR A 171 4.06 4.71 -8.77
N ARG A 172 4.69 4.66 -7.60
CA ARG A 172 5.77 5.58 -7.21
C ARG A 172 6.90 5.59 -8.24
N HIS A 173 7.39 4.43 -8.65
CA HIS A 173 8.48 4.31 -9.61
C HIS A 173 8.11 4.90 -10.97
N MET A 174 6.85 4.74 -11.40
CA MET A 174 6.34 5.39 -12.61
C MET A 174 6.36 6.91 -12.50
N LEU A 175 5.99 7.47 -11.35
CA LEU A 175 6.02 8.92 -11.13
C LEU A 175 7.45 9.47 -11.06
N GLU A 176 8.37 8.75 -10.41
CA GLU A 176 9.77 9.18 -10.24
C GLU A 176 10.62 9.01 -11.51
N THR A 177 10.33 8.01 -12.36
CA THR A 177 11.19 7.63 -13.49
C THR A 177 10.52 7.66 -14.86
N GLY A 178 9.20 7.86 -14.92
CA GLY A 178 8.40 7.72 -16.15
C GLY A 178 8.10 6.28 -16.55
N HIS A 179 8.60 5.28 -15.80
CA HIS A 179 8.45 3.86 -16.10
C HIS A 179 8.01 3.08 -14.85
N PRO A 180 6.97 2.24 -14.90
CA PRO A 180 6.60 1.40 -13.76
C PRO A 180 7.53 0.17 -13.60
N GLU A 181 8.30 -0.19 -14.62
CA GLU A 181 9.18 -1.36 -14.60
C GLU A 181 10.39 -1.16 -13.68
N HIS A 182 10.60 -2.11 -12.76
CA HIS A 182 11.65 -2.04 -11.75
C HIS A 182 12.14 -3.43 -11.35
N ASN A 183 13.29 -3.49 -10.67
CA ASN A 183 13.76 -4.72 -10.02
C ASN A 183 12.99 -4.94 -8.70
N MET A 184 12.30 -6.07 -8.57
CA MET A 184 11.50 -6.43 -7.39
C MET A 184 12.29 -6.44 -6.07
N LEU A 185 13.59 -6.70 -6.12
CA LEU A 185 14.44 -6.80 -4.93
C LEU A 185 14.86 -5.42 -4.38
N LEU A 186 14.63 -4.35 -5.15
CA LEU A 186 15.06 -2.99 -4.81
C LEU A 186 13.90 -2.10 -4.34
N ARG A 187 12.73 -2.70 -4.07
CA ARG A 187 11.55 -1.96 -3.62
C ARG A 187 11.80 -1.34 -2.25
N LYS A 188 11.51 -0.05 -2.11
CA LYS A 188 11.55 0.67 -0.82
C LYS A 188 10.15 0.96 -0.32
N THR A 189 9.54 -0.08 0.23
CA THR A 189 8.18 -0.07 0.77
C THR A 189 8.09 -1.02 1.96
N ALA A 190 8.65 -0.65 3.12
CA ALA A 190 8.61 -1.52 4.30
C ALA A 190 7.15 -1.79 4.76
N LEU A 191 6.94 -2.87 5.52
CA LEU A 191 5.62 -3.16 6.10
C LEU A 191 5.19 -2.00 7.00
N ALA A 192 3.91 -1.60 6.90
CA ALA A 192 3.38 -0.43 7.61
C ALA A 192 4.08 0.92 7.28
N SER A 193 4.93 1.00 6.25
CA SER A 193 5.50 2.27 5.80
C SER A 193 4.44 3.17 5.13
N VAL A 194 4.68 4.48 5.15
CA VAL A 194 3.86 5.51 4.52
C VAL A 194 4.64 6.12 3.35
N THR A 195 4.03 6.15 2.17
CA THR A 195 4.49 6.89 0.99
C THR A 195 3.47 7.96 0.67
N SER A 196 3.80 9.23 0.91
CA SER A 196 2.88 10.34 0.67
C SER A 196 3.22 11.02 -0.66
N ILE A 197 2.21 11.19 -1.50
CA ILE A 197 2.35 11.83 -2.81
C ILE A 197 1.42 13.03 -2.84
N THR A 198 1.98 14.21 -3.09
CA THR A 198 1.23 15.47 -3.18
C THR A 198 1.11 15.89 -4.63
N TYR A 199 -0.10 16.27 -5.04
CA TYR A 199 -0.46 16.61 -6.39
C TYR A 199 -0.95 18.05 -6.47
N ASP A 200 -0.72 18.71 -7.60
CA ASP A 200 -1.44 19.93 -7.97
C ASP A 200 -2.85 19.56 -8.41
N ASP A 201 -3.88 20.17 -7.84
CA ASP A 201 -5.27 19.80 -8.14
C ASP A 201 -5.68 20.17 -9.57
N ALA A 202 -5.07 21.21 -10.16
CA ALA A 202 -5.44 21.72 -11.47
C ALA A 202 -4.75 20.96 -12.61
N THR A 203 -3.47 20.59 -12.43
CA THR A 203 -2.70 19.89 -13.47
C THR A 203 -2.55 18.40 -13.24
N HIS A 204 -2.86 17.93 -12.03
CA HIS A 204 -2.57 16.57 -11.53
C HIS A 204 -1.07 16.22 -11.52
N ASP A 205 -0.19 17.22 -11.64
CA ASP A 205 1.24 17.01 -11.57
C ASP A 205 1.68 16.68 -10.16
N VAL A 206 2.68 15.80 -10.04
CA VAL A 206 3.27 15.47 -8.75
C VAL A 206 4.16 16.61 -8.28
N LEU A 207 3.80 17.19 -7.13
CA LEU A 207 4.56 18.25 -6.47
C LEU A 207 5.63 17.67 -5.55
N SER A 208 5.34 16.58 -4.84
CA SER A 208 6.31 15.91 -3.97
C SER A 208 5.97 14.44 -3.71
N VAL A 209 7.02 13.66 -3.42
CA VAL A 209 6.93 12.28 -2.92
C VAL A 209 7.78 12.18 -1.67
N THR A 210 7.18 11.73 -0.55
CA THR A 210 7.90 11.51 0.71
C THR A 210 7.69 10.08 1.21
N TYR A 211 8.60 9.61 2.07
CA TYR A 211 8.58 8.25 2.60
C TYR A 211 8.89 8.28 4.11
N ALA A 212 8.07 7.58 4.89
CA ALA A 212 8.27 7.37 6.31
C ALA A 212 8.12 5.87 6.64
N ASP A 213 8.87 5.40 7.64
CA ASP A 213 8.80 4.04 8.16
C ASP A 213 8.56 4.06 9.68
N PRO A 214 7.33 4.39 10.13
CA PRO A 214 7.02 4.57 11.55
C PRO A 214 7.15 3.27 12.35
N ALA A 215 6.94 2.12 11.69
CA ALA A 215 6.98 0.81 12.31
C ALA A 215 8.39 0.17 12.28
N ARG A 216 9.42 0.94 11.93
CA ARG A 216 10.79 0.44 11.84
C ARG A 216 11.25 -0.15 13.17
N GLY A 217 11.65 -1.42 13.15
CA GLY A 217 12.16 -2.13 14.33
C GLY A 217 11.08 -2.74 15.24
N ILE A 218 9.81 -2.69 14.85
CA ILE A 218 8.73 -3.38 15.58
C ILE A 218 8.70 -4.85 15.15
N GLU A 219 8.88 -5.76 16.11
CA GLU A 219 8.79 -7.22 15.95
C GLU A 219 7.64 -7.80 16.73
#